data_AF-A0A821GDC8-F1
#
_entry.id   AF-A0A821GDC8-F1
#
_cell.length_a   1.000
_cell.length_b   1.000
_cell.length_c   1.000
_cell.angle_alpha   90.00
_cell.angle_beta   90.00
_cell.angle_gamma   90.00
#
_symmetry.space_group_name_H-M   'P 1'
#
loop_
_entity.id
_entity.type
_entity.pdbx_description
1 polymer ?
#
loop_
_entity_poly.entity_id
_entity_poly.type
_entity_poly.pdbx_seq_one_letter_code
_entity_poly.pdbx_strand_id
1 'polypeptide(L)' 'PKLKVTNHRILLFCQMTSLMTIMEDYFAYKNFTYLRLDGQTKSEERGDLLAKFSEAKADYFIFLLS' A
#
# COMPACT_ATOMS: atom_id res chain seq x y z
N PRO A 1 5.65 14.31 0.68
CA PRO A 1 5.91 15.13 1.89
C PRO A 1 4.63 15.67 2.54
N LYS A 2 3.79 16.43 1.83
CA LYS A 2 2.57 17.05 2.39
C LYS A 2 1.63 16.04 3.07
N LEU A 3 1.24 14.98 2.36
CA LEU A 3 0.28 13.98 2.87
C LEU A 3 0.81 13.18 4.07
N LYS A 4 2.13 12.93 4.14
CA LYS A 4 2.75 12.25 5.30
C LYS A 4 2.80 13.18 6.52
N VAL A 5 3.10 14.46 6.31
CA VAL A 5 3.12 15.48 7.38
C VAL A 5 1.73 15.74 7.95
N THR A 6 0.69 15.72 7.11
CA THR A 6 -0.71 15.91 7.55
C THR A 6 -1.41 14.60 7.93
N ASN A 7 -0.65 13.50 8.08
CA ASN A 7 -1.15 12.19 8.49
C ASN A 7 -2.33 11.64 7.66
N HIS A 8 -2.30 11.85 6.34
CA HIS A 8 -3.26 11.23 5.42
C HIS A 8 -2.77 9.85 4.99
N ARG A 9 -3.70 8.89 4.87
CA ARG A 9 -3.45 7.58 4.28
C ARG A 9 -3.82 7.59 2.80
N ILE A 10 -3.07 6.85 1.99
CA ILE A 10 -3.23 6.86 0.52
C ILE A 10 -3.68 5.49 0.04
N LEU A 11 -4.72 5.45 -0.81
CA LEU A 11 -5.04 4.32 -1.66
C LEU A 11 -4.55 4.64 -3.07
N LEU A 12 -3.67 3.80 -3.62
CA LEU A 12 -3.07 4.01 -4.95
C LEU A 12 -3.48 2.88 -5.88
N PHE A 13 -4.27 3.20 -6.90
CA PHE A 13 -4.76 2.23 -7.89
C PHE A 13 -3.85 2.20 -9.12
N CYS A 14 -3.51 1.01 -9.59
CA CYS A 14 -2.55 0.81 -10.66
C CYS A 14 -2.90 -0.41 -11.52
N GLN A 15 -3.36 -0.19 -12.75
CA GLN A 15 -3.80 -1.27 -13.64
C GLN A 15 -2.67 -2.24 -14.04
N MET A 16 -1.41 -1.78 -14.07
CA MET A 16 -0.28 -2.61 -14.48
C MET A 16 0.54 -3.07 -13.28
N THR A 17 0.70 -4.38 -13.13
CA THR A 17 1.55 -4.98 -12.07
C THR A 17 3.03 -4.61 -12.21
N SER A 18 3.52 -4.42 -13.43
CA SER A 18 4.89 -3.92 -13.65
C SER A 18 5.11 -2.52 -13.07
N LEU A 19 4.09 -1.65 -13.15
CA LEU A 19 4.15 -0.33 -12.54
C LEU A 19 4.05 -0.42 -11.01
N MET A 20 3.31 -1.38 -10.47
CA MET A 20 3.29 -1.64 -9.02
C MET A 20 4.69 -1.97 -8.48
N THR A 21 5.45 -2.82 -9.16
CA THR A 21 6.84 -3.15 -8.78
C THR A 21 7.74 -1.92 -8.77
N ILE A 22 7.65 -1.05 -9.78
CA ILE A 22 8.41 0.21 -9.83
C ILE A 22 8.02 1.13 -8.66
N MET A 23 6.74 1.17 -8.30
CA MET A 23 6.26 1.96 -7.17
C MET A 23 6.78 1.40 -5.84
N GLU A 24 6.88 0.08 -5.67
CA GLU A 24 7.47 -0.55 -4.48
C GLU A 24 8.93 -0.15 -4.30
N ASP A 25 9.73 -0.16 -5.37
CA ASP A 25 11.12 0.31 -5.35
C ASP A 25 11.21 1.77 -4.90
N TYR A 26 10.31 2.62 -5.41
CA TYR A 26 10.23 4.01 -5.02
C TYR A 26 9.81 4.19 -3.54
N PHE A 27 8.85 3.40 -3.06
CA PHE A 27 8.42 3.43 -1.67
C PHE A 27 9.53 2.99 -0.73
N ALA A 28 10.29 1.95 -1.08
CA ALA A 28 11.46 1.50 -0.35
C ALA A 28 12.53 2.61 -0.31
N TYR A 29 12.86 3.22 -1.45
CA TYR A 29 13.81 4.33 -1.52
C TYR A 29 13.39 5.52 -0.64
N LYS A 30 12.09 5.81 -0.54
CA LYS A 30 11.53 6.88 0.31
C LYS A 30 11.23 6.49 1.75
N ASN A 31 11.49 5.23 2.14
CA ASN A 31 11.11 4.67 3.44
C ASN A 31 9.61 4.92 3.76
N PHE A 32 8.75 4.63 2.79
CA PHE A 32 7.31 4.60 2.97
C PHE A 32 6.88 3.17 3.30
N THR A 33 6.11 3.03 4.36
CA THR A 33 5.43 1.80 4.72
C THR A 33 4.24 1.61 3.80
N TYR A 34 4.11 0.44 3.19
CA TYR A 34 3.05 0.16 2.25
C TYR A 34 2.53 -1.27 2.37
N LEU A 35 1.34 -1.49 1.83
CA LEU A 35 0.77 -2.81 1.55
C LEU A 35 0.50 -2.92 0.05
N ARG A 36 0.63 -4.13 -0.50
CA ARG A 36 0.34 -4.46 -1.90
C ARG A 36 -0.75 -5.53 -1.94
N LEU A 37 -1.78 -5.30 -2.75
CA LEU A 37 -2.81 -6.29 -3.06
C LEU A 37 -3.02 -6.32 -4.57
N ASP A 38 -2.76 -7.48 -5.17
CA ASP A 38 -3.00 -7.73 -6.59
C ASP A 38 -3.57 -9.14 -6.82
N GLY A 39 -3.71 -9.52 -8.10
CA GLY A 39 -4.24 -10.82 -8.50
C GLY A 39 -3.41 -12.04 -8.04
N GLN A 40 -2.15 -11.85 -7.64
CA GLN A 40 -1.31 -12.93 -7.11
C GLN A 40 -1.49 -13.13 -5.59
N THR A 41 -2.05 -12.15 -4.88
CA THR A 41 -2.38 -12.27 -3.45
C THR A 41 -3.48 -13.31 -3.25
N LYS A 42 -3.24 -14.29 -2.37
CA LYS A 42 -4.22 -15.33 -2.02
C LYS A 42 -5.48 -14.70 -1.46
N SER A 43 -6.65 -15.26 -1.80
CA SER A 43 -7.94 -14.73 -1.34
C SER A 43 -8.06 -14.60 0.18
N GLU A 44 -7.47 -15.54 0.92
CA GLU A 44 -7.45 -15.55 2.39
C GLU A 44 -6.65 -14.36 2.96
N GLU A 45 -5.54 -13.98 2.33
CA GLU A 45 -4.66 -12.90 2.78
C GLU A 45 -5.25 -11.49 2.51
N ARG A 46 -6.22 -11.39 1.59
CA ARG A 46 -6.84 -10.10 1.23
C ARG A 46 -7.56 -9.46 2.42
N GLY A 47 -8.30 -10.26 3.18
CA GLY A 47 -9.03 -9.81 4.37
C GLY A 47 -8.08 -9.27 5.43
N ASP A 48 -6.97 -9.98 5.66
CA ASP A 48 -5.96 -9.60 6.63
C ASP A 48 -5.25 -8.29 6.24
N LEU A 49 -4.92 -8.10 4.96
CA LEU A 49 -4.32 -6.84 4.48
C LEU A 49 -5.26 -5.65 4.65
N LEU A 50 -6.55 -5.84 4.35
CA LEU A 50 -7.58 -4.82 4.56
C LEU A 50 -7.75 -4.48 6.05
N ALA A 51 -7.77 -5.49 6.92
CA ALA A 51 -7.84 -5.31 8.36
C ALA A 51 -6.62 -4.55 8.89
N LYS A 52 -5.41 -4.97 8.50
CA LYS A 52 -4.14 -4.31 8.87
C LYS A 52 -4.09 -2.85 8.46
N PHE A 53 -4.59 -2.49 7.28
CA PHE A 53 -4.64 -1.09 6.86
C PHE A 53 -5.71 -0.27 7.61
N SER A 54 -6.80 -0.92 8.02
CA SER A 54 -7.94 -0.29 8.68
C SER A 54 -7.70 -0.05 10.18
N GLU A 55 -6.74 -0.74 10.78
CA GLU A 55 -6.37 -0.53 12.18
C GLU A 55 -6.00 0.94 12.47
N ALA A 56 -6.53 1.49 13.57
CA ALA A 56 -6.34 2.90 13.93
C ALA A 56 -4.87 3.25 14.24
N LYS A 57 -4.06 2.25 14.58
CA LYS A 57 -2.61 2.37 14.83
C LYS A 57 -1.76 1.78 13.70
N ALA A 58 -2.37 1.50 12.55
CA ALA A 58 -1.63 0.98 11.41
C ALA A 58 -0.55 1.98 10.99
N ASP A 59 0.71 1.55 11.02
CA ASP A 59 1.86 2.35 10.60
C ASP A 59 2.01 2.39 9.06
N TYR A 60 1.04 1.83 8.33
CA TYR A 60 1.05 1.76 6.87
C TYR A 60 0.53 3.06 6.24
N PHE A 61 1.39 3.71 5.45
CA PHE A 61 1.08 4.99 4.81
C PHE A 61 0.34 4.82 3.48
N ILE A 62 0.66 3.78 2.71
CA ILE A 62 0.15 3.56 1.34
C ILE A 62 -0.45 2.15 1.22
N PHE A 63 -1.60 2.04 0.55
CA PHE A 63 -2.12 0.76 0.07
C PHE A 63 -2.15 0.78 -1.46
N LEU A 64 -1.33 -0.08 -2.06
CA LEU A 64 -1.18 -0.24 -3.50
C LEU A 64 -2.11 -1.36 -4.01
N LEU A 65 -2.98 -1.02 -4.97
CA LEU A 65 -4.08 -1.86 -5.44
C LEU A 65 -4.01 -2.00 -6.97
N SER A 66 -4.18 -3.22 -7.49
CA SER A 66 -4.31 -3.48 -8.93
C SER A 66 -5.73 -3.28 -9.45
#